data_AF-A0A8T7GKL9-F1
#
_entry.id   AF-A0A8T7GKL9-F1
#
_cell.length_a   1.000
_cell.length_b   1.000
_cell.length_c   1.000
_cell.angle_alpha   90.00
_cell.angle_beta   90.00
_cell.angle_gamma   90.00
#
_symmetry.space_group_name_H-M   'P 1'
#
loop_
_entity.id
_entity.type
_entity.pdbx_description
1 polymer ?
#
loop_
_entity_poly.entity_id
_entity_poly.type
_entity_poly.pdbx_seq_one_letter_code
_entity_poly.pdbx_strand_id
1 'polypeptide(L)'
;SYHILGKGSKVVDVGCAPGGWVQVAMKLVGGGGKVVGVDLKEVEPVAGAHIFQGDIEDPMTVGRIAESLQDKADLLLSDLAPNVSGVWDVDHARQISLSKSAFSLAEKVLKDNGNAVFKVFEGEFLTEFRNELKKSFGKVFLSKPTASRQESSELYLVCLNYKRNS
;
A
#
# COMPACT_ATOMS: atom_id res chain seq x y z
N SER A 1 -16.27 7.44 -5.30
CA SER A 1 -14.80 7.54 -5.36
C SER A 1 -14.29 8.03 -4.02
N TYR A 2 -13.16 7.52 -3.52
CA TYR A 2 -12.62 7.88 -2.20
C TYR A 2 -11.70 9.12 -2.20
N HIS A 3 -11.35 9.66 -3.38
CA HIS A 3 -10.52 10.86 -3.55
C HIS A 3 -9.18 10.82 -2.78
N ILE A 4 -8.50 9.67 -2.81
CA ILE A 4 -7.27 9.43 -2.02
C ILE A 4 -5.98 9.99 -2.63
N LEU A 5 -6.01 10.39 -3.89
CA LEU A 5 -4.85 10.84 -4.65
C LEU A 5 -5.20 12.04 -5.54
N GLY A 6 -4.28 12.99 -5.66
CA GLY A 6 -4.43 14.17 -6.50
C GLY A 6 -3.10 14.64 -7.10
N LYS A 7 -3.15 15.73 -7.87
CA LYS A 7 -1.96 16.34 -8.47
C LYS A 7 -0.99 16.81 -7.38
N GLY A 8 0.31 16.59 -7.60
CA GLY A 8 1.36 16.98 -6.67
C GLY A 8 1.57 16.03 -5.49
N SER A 9 0.76 14.97 -5.35
CA SER A 9 0.90 14.01 -4.26
C SER A 9 2.17 13.17 -4.36
N LYS A 10 2.63 12.70 -3.19
CA LYS A 10 3.75 11.80 -2.97
C LYS A 10 3.21 10.42 -2.62
N VAL A 11 3.54 9.42 -3.43
CA VAL A 11 3.01 8.05 -3.32
C VAL A 11 4.13 7.08 -3.05
N VAL A 12 3.90 6.15 -2.13
CA VAL A 12 4.68 4.93 -1.96
C VAL A 12 3.83 3.76 -2.44
N ASP A 13 4.37 2.95 -3.33
CA ASP A 13 3.73 1.73 -3.85
C ASP A 13 4.58 0.52 -3.45
N VAL A 14 4.05 -0.36 -2.60
CA VAL A 14 4.74 -1.56 -2.09
C VAL A 14 4.14 -2.84 -2.64
N GLY A 15 5.01 -3.77 -3.02
CA GLY A 15 4.59 -4.89 -3.87
C GLY A 15 4.29 -4.40 -5.29
N CYS A 16 5.07 -3.44 -5.78
CA CYS A 16 4.73 -2.68 -6.97
C CYS A 16 4.91 -3.46 -8.29
N ALA A 17 5.55 -4.64 -8.29
CA ALA A 17 5.71 -5.44 -9.50
C ALA A 17 4.33 -5.91 -10.04
N PRO A 18 4.06 -5.79 -11.36
CA PRO A 18 4.97 -5.44 -12.46
C PRO A 18 5.02 -3.94 -12.80
N GLY A 19 4.45 -3.04 -11.98
CA GLY A 19 4.53 -1.58 -12.13
C GLY A 19 3.20 -0.92 -12.50
N GLY A 20 2.09 -1.67 -12.53
CA GLY A 20 0.78 -1.15 -12.93
C GLY A 20 0.28 0.01 -12.05
N TRP A 21 0.35 -0.15 -10.73
CA TRP A 21 -0.02 0.89 -9.77
C TRP A 21 0.90 2.11 -9.83
N VAL A 22 2.21 1.91 -9.98
CA VAL A 22 3.18 2.99 -10.24
C VAL A 22 2.78 3.82 -11.46
N GLN A 23 2.44 3.18 -12.59
CA GLN A 23 2.03 3.89 -13.81
C GLN A 23 0.75 4.70 -13.61
N VAL A 24 -0.24 4.12 -12.91
CA VAL A 24 -1.50 4.83 -12.59
C VAL A 24 -1.23 6.00 -11.66
N ALA A 25 -0.43 5.81 -10.61
CA ALA A 25 -0.06 6.85 -9.67
C ALA A 25 0.67 8.00 -10.39
N MET A 26 1.66 7.71 -11.24
CA MET A 26 2.39 8.73 -12.00
C MET A 26 1.47 9.60 -12.87
N LYS A 27 0.47 8.97 -13.53
CA LYS A 27 -0.52 9.71 -14.33
C LYS A 27 -1.39 10.63 -13.48
N LEU A 28 -1.78 10.20 -12.27
CA LEU A 28 -2.68 10.94 -11.39
C LEU A 28 -1.97 12.09 -10.66
N VAL A 29 -0.72 11.89 -10.23
CA VAL A 29 0.03 12.93 -9.51
C VAL A 29 0.60 14.01 -10.44
N GLY A 30 0.88 13.66 -11.70
CA GLY A 30 1.42 14.59 -12.70
C GLY A 30 2.82 15.12 -12.34
N GLY A 31 3.28 16.13 -13.08
CA GLY A 31 4.68 16.60 -13.03
C GLY A 31 5.15 17.22 -11.71
N GLY A 32 4.25 17.52 -10.77
CA GLY A 32 4.60 18.04 -9.45
C GLY A 32 4.61 16.98 -8.35
N GLY A 33 4.21 15.74 -8.64
CA GLY A 33 4.15 14.65 -7.69
C GLY A 33 5.40 13.77 -7.71
N LYS A 34 5.48 12.84 -6.76
CA LYS A 34 6.53 11.82 -6.71
C LYS A 34 5.91 10.46 -6.48
N VAL A 35 6.45 9.43 -7.11
CA VAL A 35 6.06 8.03 -6.87
C VAL A 35 7.32 7.22 -6.59
N VAL A 36 7.31 6.49 -5.48
CA VAL A 36 8.36 5.56 -5.09
C VAL A 36 7.78 4.15 -5.07
N GLY A 37 8.34 3.26 -5.87
CA GLY A 37 7.97 1.84 -5.92
C GLY A 37 8.99 0.97 -5.20
N VAL A 38 8.52 0.02 -4.40
CA VAL A 38 9.36 -0.99 -3.74
C VAL A 38 8.78 -2.38 -3.99
N ASP A 39 9.64 -3.31 -4.41
CA ASP A 39 9.28 -4.72 -4.55
C ASP A 39 10.51 -5.60 -4.29
N LEU A 40 10.29 -6.88 -3.98
CA LEU A 40 11.37 -7.87 -3.92
C LEU A 40 11.86 -8.24 -5.33
N LYS A 41 11.01 -8.08 -6.34
CA LYS A 41 11.30 -8.37 -7.75
C LYS A 41 11.76 -7.13 -8.49
N GLU A 42 12.48 -7.35 -9.58
CA GLU A 42 12.77 -6.28 -10.53
C GLU A 42 11.49 -5.80 -11.20
N VAL A 43 11.39 -4.49 -11.41
CA VAL A 43 10.27 -3.84 -12.07
C VAL A 43 10.84 -2.95 -13.17
N GLU A 44 10.26 -3.06 -14.37
CA GLU A 44 10.65 -2.21 -15.49
C GLU A 44 10.53 -0.72 -15.12
N PRO A 45 11.53 0.11 -15.49
CA PRO A 45 11.50 1.53 -15.15
C PRO A 45 10.23 2.23 -15.66
N VAL A 46 9.56 2.96 -14.77
CA VAL A 46 8.45 3.85 -15.12
C VAL A 46 8.95 5.29 -15.11
N ALA A 47 8.81 5.99 -16.25
CA ALA A 47 9.31 7.35 -16.39
C ALA A 47 8.77 8.29 -15.29
N GLY A 48 9.69 8.96 -14.59
CA GLY A 48 9.38 9.90 -13.51
C GLY A 48 9.13 9.26 -12.13
N ALA A 49 9.03 7.93 -12.04
CA ALA A 49 8.99 7.21 -10.77
C ALA A 49 10.41 6.81 -10.33
N HIS A 50 10.62 6.67 -9.02
CA HIS A 50 11.81 6.02 -8.47
C HIS A 50 11.42 4.61 -8.01
N ILE A 51 11.94 3.57 -8.63
CA ILE A 51 11.60 2.19 -8.28
C ILE A 51 12.87 1.48 -7.88
N PHE A 52 12.81 0.70 -6.80
CA PHE A 52 13.96 -0.08 -6.35
C PHE A 52 13.57 -1.42 -5.76
N GLN A 53 14.50 -2.37 -5.85
CA GLN A 53 14.37 -3.66 -5.17
C GLN A 53 14.67 -3.53 -3.68
N GLY A 54 13.76 -4.01 -2.84
CA GLY A 54 13.89 -3.96 -1.39
C GLY A 54 12.80 -4.73 -0.67
N ASP A 55 13.13 -5.18 0.54
CA ASP A 55 12.19 -5.77 1.48
C ASP A 55 11.56 -4.67 2.34
N ILE A 56 10.23 -4.64 2.46
CA ILE A 56 9.53 -3.64 3.28
C ILE A 56 9.74 -3.85 4.78
N GLU A 57 10.18 -5.04 5.19
CA GLU A 57 10.54 -5.35 6.58
C GLU A 57 11.96 -4.90 6.93
N ASP A 58 12.81 -4.66 5.92
CA ASP A 58 14.16 -4.12 6.12
C ASP A 58 14.09 -2.65 6.60
N PRO A 59 14.69 -2.31 7.76
CA PRO A 59 14.78 -0.94 8.23
C PRO A 59 15.40 0.04 7.23
N MET A 60 16.30 -0.42 6.36
CA MET A 60 16.95 0.41 5.35
C MET A 60 15.98 0.89 4.27
N THR A 61 14.91 0.15 4.00
CA THR A 61 13.88 0.52 3.02
C THR A 61 13.18 1.82 3.39
N VAL A 62 12.96 2.06 4.70
CA VAL A 62 12.38 3.32 5.20
C VAL A 62 13.26 4.51 4.82
N GLY A 63 14.57 4.39 5.00
CA GLY A 63 15.55 5.43 4.66
C GLY A 63 15.55 5.73 3.16
N ARG A 64 15.56 4.70 2.32
CA ARG A 64 15.55 4.83 0.85
C ARG A 64 14.26 5.47 0.33
N ILE A 65 13.10 5.12 0.91
CA ILE A 65 11.82 5.76 0.59
C ILE A 65 11.88 7.25 0.96
N ALA A 66 12.33 7.57 2.17
CA ALA A 66 12.40 8.93 2.66
C ALA A 66 13.36 9.80 1.83
N GLU A 67 14.51 9.25 1.43
CA GLU A 67 15.48 9.92 0.55
C GLU A 67 14.88 10.21 -0.83
N SER A 68 14.18 9.24 -1.40
CA SER A 68 13.56 9.36 -2.73
C SER A 68 12.42 10.39 -2.74
N LEU A 69 11.57 10.37 -1.72
CA LEU A 69 10.47 11.33 -1.57
C LEU A 69 10.97 12.72 -1.16
N GLN A 70 12.07 12.79 -0.39
CA GLN A 70 12.52 13.97 0.36
C GLN A 70 11.46 14.56 1.29
N ASP A 71 10.51 13.72 1.73
CA ASP A 71 9.38 14.07 2.61
C ASP A 71 8.61 12.81 3.02
N LYS A 72 7.54 12.98 3.80
CA LYS A 72 6.53 11.95 4.05
C LYS A 72 5.57 11.77 2.87
N ALA A 73 4.97 10.60 2.78
CA ALA A 73 4.04 10.22 1.73
C ALA A 73 2.61 10.68 2.03
N ASP A 74 1.88 11.13 1.00
CA ASP A 74 0.45 11.40 1.04
C ASP A 74 -0.38 10.11 0.98
N LEU A 75 0.13 9.11 0.27
CA LEU A 75 -0.53 7.84 0.04
C LEU A 75 0.47 6.68 0.07
N LEU A 76 0.13 5.63 0.79
CA LEU A 76 0.76 4.31 0.65
C LEU A 76 -0.22 3.33 -0.01
N LEU A 77 0.20 2.72 -1.10
CA LEU A 77 -0.50 1.63 -1.77
C LEU A 77 0.26 0.33 -1.48
N SER A 78 -0.47 -0.70 -1.06
CA SER A 78 0.08 -2.04 -0.83
C SER A 78 -0.73 -3.05 -1.63
N ASP A 79 -0.15 -3.53 -2.73
CA ASP A 79 -0.70 -4.60 -3.56
C ASP A 79 0.05 -5.93 -3.35
N LEU A 80 0.69 -6.08 -2.19
CA LEU A 80 1.36 -7.31 -1.77
C LEU A 80 0.40 -8.50 -1.76
N ALA A 81 0.84 -9.61 -2.34
CA ALA A 81 0.19 -10.92 -2.25
C ALA A 81 1.23 -12.01 -1.91
N PRO A 82 0.87 -13.00 -1.08
CA PRO A 82 1.73 -14.15 -0.86
C PRO A 82 1.72 -15.06 -2.08
N ASN A 83 2.71 -15.95 -2.13
CA ASN A 83 2.61 -17.13 -2.99
C ASN A 83 1.48 -18.03 -2.45
N VAL A 84 0.41 -18.17 -3.24
CA VAL A 84 -0.77 -18.97 -2.89
C VAL A 84 -0.39 -20.45 -2.91
N SER A 85 -0.55 -21.11 -1.76
CA SER A 85 -0.26 -22.52 -1.57
C SER A 85 -1.44 -23.42 -1.92
N GLY A 86 -2.65 -22.86 -1.96
CA GLY A 86 -3.91 -23.59 -2.14
C GLY A 86 -4.55 -24.01 -0.81
N VAL A 87 -3.88 -23.77 0.31
CA VAL A 87 -4.44 -23.97 1.65
C VAL A 87 -4.93 -22.61 2.16
N TRP A 88 -6.25 -22.41 2.08
CA TRP A 88 -6.88 -21.11 2.28
C TRP A 88 -6.50 -20.43 3.60
N ASP A 89 -6.55 -21.14 4.72
CA ASP A 89 -6.26 -20.56 6.04
C ASP A 89 -4.81 -20.07 6.13
N VAL A 90 -3.88 -20.82 5.52
CA VAL A 90 -2.45 -20.46 5.46
C VAL A 90 -2.25 -19.25 4.55
N ASP A 91 -2.89 -19.23 3.38
CA ASP A 91 -2.77 -18.15 2.40
C ASP A 91 -3.38 -16.85 2.94
N HIS A 92 -4.51 -16.93 3.64
CA HIS A 92 -5.12 -15.79 4.34
C HIS A 92 -4.21 -15.26 5.44
N ALA A 93 -3.74 -16.12 6.35
CA ALA A 93 -2.84 -15.70 7.43
C ALA A 93 -1.57 -14.99 6.88
N ARG A 94 -1.01 -15.49 5.78
CA ARG A 94 0.13 -14.86 5.09
C ARG A 94 -0.23 -13.51 4.48
N GLN A 95 -1.39 -13.38 3.83
CA GLN A 95 -1.85 -12.10 3.28
C GLN A 95 -2.02 -11.03 4.38
N ILE A 96 -2.61 -11.40 5.52
CA ILE A 96 -2.77 -10.48 6.66
C ILE A 96 -1.41 -10.12 7.25
N SER A 97 -0.48 -11.07 7.36
CA SER A 97 0.89 -10.79 7.81
C SER A 97 1.57 -9.76 6.92
N LEU A 98 1.52 -9.94 5.59
CA LEU A 98 2.08 -8.96 4.64
C LEU A 98 1.43 -7.59 4.77
N SER A 99 0.10 -7.55 4.95
CA SER A 99 -0.65 -6.31 5.14
C SER A 99 -0.26 -5.59 6.44
N LYS A 100 0.02 -6.35 7.51
CA LYS A 100 0.54 -5.82 8.78
C LYS A 100 1.95 -5.25 8.60
N SER A 101 2.85 -5.93 7.90
CA SER A 101 4.19 -5.41 7.58
C SER A 101 4.11 -4.11 6.77
N ALA A 102 3.22 -4.04 5.78
CA ALA A 102 2.98 -2.82 5.02
C ALA A 102 2.40 -1.70 5.89
N PHE A 103 1.52 -2.01 6.85
CA PHE A 103 1.01 -1.04 7.81
C PHE A 103 2.13 -0.49 8.71
N SER A 104 3.01 -1.35 9.24
CA SER A 104 4.17 -0.91 10.03
C SER A 104 5.12 0.00 9.23
N LEU A 105 5.27 -0.23 7.92
CA LEU A 105 5.99 0.69 7.05
C LEU A 105 5.21 2.02 6.89
N ALA A 106 3.90 1.95 6.68
CA ALA A 106 3.02 3.12 6.53
C ALA A 106 3.14 4.07 7.72
N GLU A 107 3.19 3.55 8.95
CA GLU A 107 3.35 4.37 10.16
C GLU A 107 4.64 5.20 10.14
N LYS A 108 5.70 4.67 9.53
CA LYS A 108 7.00 5.33 9.40
C LYS A 108 7.06 6.34 8.25
N VAL A 109 6.36 6.09 7.14
CA VAL A 109 6.52 6.88 5.89
C VAL A 109 5.38 7.84 5.59
N LEU A 110 4.16 7.59 6.06
CA LEU A 110 3.02 8.48 5.81
C LEU A 110 3.19 9.83 6.47
N LYS A 111 2.50 10.85 6.01
CA LYS A 111 2.33 12.11 6.74
C LYS A 111 1.10 12.04 7.64
N ASP A 112 0.97 13.00 8.55
CA ASP A 112 -0.30 13.20 9.26
C ASP A 112 -1.40 13.59 8.27
N ASN A 113 -2.60 13.03 8.46
CA ASN A 113 -3.71 13.08 7.49
C ASN A 113 -3.44 12.42 6.14
N GLY A 114 -2.38 11.59 6.02
CA GLY A 114 -2.13 10.75 4.85
C GLY A 114 -3.15 9.60 4.72
N ASN A 115 -3.14 8.92 3.59
CA ASN A 115 -4.04 7.81 3.28
C ASN A 115 -3.25 6.51 3.04
N ALA A 116 -3.91 5.37 3.20
CA ALA A 116 -3.34 4.07 2.84
C ALA A 116 -4.38 3.16 2.18
N VAL A 117 -3.92 2.27 1.32
CA VAL A 117 -4.72 1.22 0.71
C VAL A 117 -3.97 -0.09 0.86
N PHE A 118 -4.62 -1.10 1.41
CA PHE A 118 -4.05 -2.44 1.58
C PHE A 118 -4.91 -3.47 0.86
N LYS A 119 -4.32 -4.24 -0.07
CA LYS A 119 -4.93 -5.48 -0.54
C LYS A 119 -5.01 -6.48 0.61
N VAL A 120 -6.17 -7.08 0.77
CA VAL A 120 -6.44 -8.11 1.77
C VAL A 120 -7.31 -9.20 1.16
N PHE A 121 -7.29 -10.38 1.77
CA PHE A 121 -8.22 -11.45 1.44
C PHE A 121 -9.33 -11.50 2.49
N GLU A 122 -10.53 -11.86 2.03
CA GLU A 122 -11.66 -12.14 2.93
C GLU A 122 -11.31 -13.28 3.90
N GLY A 123 -11.85 -13.25 5.13
CA GLY A 123 -11.75 -14.36 6.07
C GLY A 123 -11.55 -13.92 7.52
N GLU A 124 -11.20 -14.86 8.40
CA GLU A 124 -11.31 -14.70 9.85
C GLU A 124 -10.49 -13.53 10.44
N PHE A 125 -9.23 -13.35 10.02
CA PHE A 125 -8.33 -12.34 10.60
C PHE A 125 -8.57 -10.92 10.07
N LEU A 126 -9.41 -10.74 9.05
CA LEU A 126 -9.65 -9.45 8.41
C LEU A 126 -10.28 -8.43 9.38
N THR A 127 -11.24 -8.88 10.19
CA THR A 127 -11.96 -7.99 11.12
C THR A 127 -11.01 -7.43 12.19
N GLU A 128 -10.11 -8.27 12.71
CA GLU A 128 -9.11 -7.86 13.68
C GLU A 128 -8.16 -6.82 13.09
N PHE A 129 -7.58 -7.11 11.92
CA PHE A 129 -6.68 -6.17 11.25
C PHE A 129 -7.36 -4.85 10.89
N ARG A 130 -8.62 -4.88 10.45
CA ARG A 130 -9.42 -3.67 10.22
C ARG A 130 -9.61 -2.84 11.50
N ASN A 131 -9.82 -3.50 12.64
CA ASN A 131 -9.96 -2.81 13.92
C ASN A 131 -8.64 -2.20 14.41
N GLU A 132 -7.52 -2.83 14.11
CA GLU A 132 -6.18 -2.25 14.32
C GLU A 132 -6.01 -0.96 13.53
N LEU A 133 -6.30 -0.98 12.22
CA LEU A 133 -6.23 0.21 11.36
C LEU A 133 -7.15 1.35 11.83
N LYS A 134 -8.34 1.05 12.37
CA LYS A 134 -9.24 2.08 12.92
C LYS A 134 -8.67 2.86 14.10
N LYS A 135 -7.64 2.33 14.77
CA LYS A 135 -6.94 3.06 15.85
C LYS A 135 -6.07 4.17 15.27
N SER A 136 -5.40 3.91 14.15
CA SER A 136 -4.45 4.84 13.53
C SER A 136 -5.02 5.67 12.38
N PHE A 137 -6.24 5.40 11.92
CA PHE A 137 -6.88 6.16 10.84
C PHE A 137 -8.21 6.78 11.27
N GLY A 138 -8.61 7.88 10.63
CA GLY A 138 -9.90 8.53 10.84
C GLY A 138 -11.07 7.69 10.30
N LYS A 139 -10.88 7.05 9.13
CA LYS A 139 -11.91 6.20 8.51
C LYS A 139 -11.25 4.98 7.85
N VAL A 140 -11.90 3.81 7.94
CA VAL A 140 -11.44 2.57 7.29
C VAL A 140 -12.61 1.88 6.59
N PHE A 141 -12.55 1.84 5.26
CA PHE A 141 -13.56 1.24 4.39
C PHE A 141 -13.06 -0.09 3.83
N LEU A 142 -13.93 -1.08 3.77
CA LEU A 142 -13.69 -2.30 3.01
C LEU A 142 -14.31 -2.10 1.62
N SER A 143 -13.53 -2.30 0.57
CA SER A 143 -13.93 -2.06 -0.82
C SER A 143 -13.62 -3.28 -1.67
N LYS A 144 -14.59 -3.73 -2.47
CA LYS A 144 -14.38 -4.77 -3.48
C LYS A 144 -14.17 -4.09 -4.84
N PRO A 145 -13.10 -4.39 -5.60
CA PRO A 145 -12.90 -3.81 -6.91
C PRO A 145 -14.03 -4.23 -7.85
N THR A 146 -14.58 -3.29 -8.61
CA THR A 146 -15.60 -3.58 -9.62
C THR A 146 -15.09 -4.51 -10.72
N ALA A 147 -13.77 -4.52 -10.95
CA ALA A 147 -13.11 -5.39 -11.93
C ALA A 147 -12.71 -6.78 -11.37
N SER A 148 -12.95 -7.04 -10.08
CA SER A 148 -12.70 -8.36 -9.50
C SER A 148 -13.72 -9.35 -10.05
N ARG A 149 -13.27 -10.55 -10.46
CA ARG A 149 -14.18 -11.66 -10.77
C ARG A 149 -15.01 -11.94 -9.52
N GLN A 150 -16.30 -12.27 -9.66
CA GLN A 150 -17.20 -12.51 -8.52
C GLN A 150 -16.62 -13.50 -7.49
N GLU A 151 -15.85 -14.47 -7.96
CA GLU A 151 -15.19 -15.53 -7.17
C GLU A 151 -13.89 -15.11 -6.47
N SER A 152 -13.33 -13.92 -6.76
CA SER A 152 -12.13 -13.47 -6.07
C SER A 152 -12.45 -13.08 -4.63
N SER A 153 -11.62 -13.59 -3.72
CA SER A 153 -11.59 -13.23 -2.30
C SER A 153 -10.83 -11.92 -2.03
N GLU A 154 -10.32 -11.28 -3.09
CA GLU A 154 -9.59 -10.02 -3.01
C GLU A 154 -10.50 -8.84 -2.65
N LEU A 155 -10.06 -8.10 -1.62
CA LEU A 155 -10.67 -6.89 -1.12
C LEU A 155 -9.57 -5.85 -0.84
N TYR A 156 -9.97 -4.59 -0.68
CA TYR A 156 -9.09 -3.51 -0.29
C TYR A 156 -9.60 -2.80 0.95
N LEU A 157 -8.70 -2.58 1.91
CA LEU A 157 -8.94 -1.68 3.03
C LEU A 157 -8.44 -0.28 2.65
N VAL A 158 -9.39 0.63 2.42
CA VAL A 158 -9.13 2.04 2.15
C VAL A 158 -9.15 2.82 3.46
N CYS A 159 -7.98 3.30 3.86
CA CYS A 159 -7.74 3.96 5.14
C CYS A 159 -7.48 5.45 4.91
N LEU A 160 -8.29 6.31 5.53
CA LEU A 160 -8.24 7.75 5.34
C LEU A 160 -7.84 8.46 6.62
N ASN A 161 -7.10 9.56 6.46
CA ASN A 161 -6.69 10.47 7.53
C ASN A 161 -5.91 9.75 8.63
N TYR A 162 -4.69 9.33 8.31
CA TYR A 162 -3.74 8.78 9.27
C TYR A 162 -3.55 9.75 10.43
N LYS A 163 -3.64 9.24 11.66
CA LYS A 163 -3.45 9.96 12.91
C LYS A 163 -2.08 9.59 13.43
N ARG A 164 -1.12 10.49 13.31
CA ARG A 164 0.18 10.26 13.92
C ARG A 164 0.01 10.29 15.44
N ASN A 165 0.27 9.17 16.11
CA ASN A 165 0.35 9.15 17.56
C ASN A 165 1.60 9.93 17.97
N SER A 166 1.40 11.11 18.54
CA SER A 166 2.44 11.96 19.15
C SER A 166 2.84 11.45 20.53
#